data_AF-A0AAW7X9P6-F1
#
_entry.id   AF-A0AAW7X9P6-F1
#
_cell.length_a   1.000
_cell.length_b   1.000
_cell.length_c   1.000
_cell.angle_alpha   90.00
_cell.angle_beta   90.00
_cell.angle_gamma   90.00
#
_symmetry.space_group_name_H-M   'P 1'
#
loop_
_entity.id
_entity.type
_entity.pdbx_description
1 polymer ?
#
loop_
_entity_poly.entity_id
_entity_poly.type
_entity_poly.pdbx_seq_one_letter_code
_entity_poly.pdbx_strand_id
1 'polypeptide(L)'
;MAIPKINNYSLTDQVKATNEEYGNRVSWPLDANNAVLLVHDMQKYFVEFYDQQGEPMRSLVQNIQTIIAQCKAAGIPIVYTAQPPHQAPEERALLTDFWGTGLTSENNQHAIVESLKPAADDLVFTKWRYSAFQRTPLHEYMAENNKDQLWVVGVYAHIGILSTALEAFMTDIKAFVVADAVADFSSTEHSMALHYISRRCGRVVALQDIHVATEKNKAALASKGANTQQTGSEILNNIAVSVSTALGMAVEELDQDENLFEMGLDSIRLMAIVDVLRENNIEIGFAELAEQPTLKAWAAMLGPLPVASAQENRLVTNE
;
A
#
# COMPACT_ATOMS: atom_id res chain seq x y z
N MET A 1 22.43 18.76 -16.21
CA MET A 1 21.07 19.07 -16.69
C MET A 1 20.24 19.60 -15.53
N ALA A 2 19.51 20.70 -15.72
CA ALA A 2 18.53 21.13 -14.71
C ALA A 2 17.32 20.19 -14.74
N ILE A 3 16.59 20.07 -13.63
CA ILE A 3 15.30 19.38 -13.61
C ILE A 3 14.38 20.09 -14.63
N PRO A 4 13.73 19.35 -15.54
CA PRO A 4 12.86 19.95 -16.56
C PRO A 4 11.57 20.48 -15.92
N LYS A 5 10.88 21.39 -16.62
CA LYS A 5 9.46 21.63 -16.32
C LYS A 5 8.67 20.37 -16.68
N ILE A 6 7.85 19.90 -15.76
CA ILE A 6 7.18 18.61 -15.86
C ILE A 6 5.75 18.80 -16.39
N ASN A 7 5.38 17.99 -17.38
CA ASN A 7 4.05 18.00 -17.97
C ASN A 7 3.06 17.19 -17.12
N ASN A 8 1.78 17.55 -17.20
CA ASN A 8 0.72 16.86 -16.46
C ASN A 8 0.50 15.44 -16.98
N TYR A 9 0.27 14.50 -16.07
CA TYR A 9 -0.13 13.12 -16.38
C TYR A 9 -0.94 12.50 -15.23
N SER A 10 -1.66 11.42 -15.50
CA SER A 10 -2.59 10.77 -14.56
C SER A 10 -1.90 9.75 -13.65
N LEU A 11 -2.10 9.87 -12.33
CA LEU A 11 -1.67 8.85 -11.35
C LEU A 11 -2.55 7.59 -11.40
N THR A 12 -3.86 7.75 -11.66
CA THR A 12 -4.78 6.62 -11.80
C THR A 12 -4.35 5.66 -12.90
N ASP A 13 -3.80 6.19 -13.99
CA ASP A 13 -3.31 5.36 -15.09
C ASP A 13 -2.07 4.54 -14.68
N GLN A 14 -1.25 5.06 -13.75
CA GLN A 14 -0.08 4.34 -13.20
C GLN A 14 -0.50 3.16 -12.31
N VAL A 15 -1.58 3.33 -11.53
CA VAL A 15 -2.16 2.23 -10.74
C VAL A 15 -2.69 1.13 -11.65
N LYS A 16 -3.45 1.47 -12.69
CA LYS A 16 -3.98 0.50 -13.65
C LYS A 16 -2.87 -0.29 -14.33
N ALA A 17 -1.86 0.39 -14.86
CA ALA A 17 -0.71 -0.25 -15.51
C ALA A 17 0.00 -1.25 -14.58
N THR A 18 0.15 -0.90 -13.29
CA THR A 18 0.77 -1.80 -12.31
C THR A 18 -0.04 -3.09 -12.11
N ASN A 19 -1.36 -2.98 -11.99
CA ASN A 19 -2.24 -4.10 -11.69
C ASN A 19 -2.49 -5.00 -12.92
N GLU A 20 -2.65 -4.40 -14.10
CA GLU A 20 -3.07 -5.11 -15.32
C GLU A 20 -1.87 -5.62 -16.14
N GLU A 21 -0.74 -4.91 -16.17
CA GLU A 21 0.34 -5.19 -17.13
C GLU A 21 1.48 -6.02 -16.53
N TYR A 22 1.87 -5.76 -15.28
CA TYR A 22 3.09 -6.35 -14.70
C TYR A 22 2.83 -7.26 -13.50
N GLY A 23 2.01 -6.79 -12.55
CA GLY A 23 1.79 -7.43 -11.27
C GLY A 23 3.04 -7.53 -10.38
N ASN A 24 2.84 -7.71 -9.08
CA ASN A 24 3.92 -7.92 -8.13
C ASN A 24 4.53 -9.31 -8.26
N ARG A 25 5.86 -9.43 -8.19
CA ARG A 25 6.55 -10.72 -8.11
C ARG A 25 6.45 -11.35 -6.71
N VAL A 26 6.25 -10.53 -5.68
CA VAL A 26 6.20 -10.93 -4.28
C VAL A 26 4.84 -10.60 -3.68
N SER A 27 4.41 -11.39 -2.69
CA SER A 27 3.13 -11.26 -2.00
C SER A 27 3.30 -10.83 -0.53
N TRP A 28 4.34 -10.05 -0.21
CA TRP A 28 4.57 -9.61 1.17
C TRP A 28 3.36 -8.85 1.73
N PRO A 29 2.87 -9.22 2.93
CA PRO A 29 1.74 -8.54 3.55
C PRO A 29 2.13 -7.12 3.97
N LEU A 30 1.20 -6.18 3.90
CA LEU A 30 1.35 -4.86 4.50
C LEU A 30 1.16 -5.03 6.02
N ASP A 31 2.24 -4.87 6.79
CA ASP A 31 2.21 -4.99 8.25
C ASP A 31 2.55 -3.66 8.91
N ALA A 32 1.51 -3.00 9.42
CA ALA A 32 1.62 -1.73 10.13
C ALA A 32 2.59 -1.79 11.32
N ASN A 33 2.69 -2.93 12.01
CA ASN A 33 3.57 -3.06 13.17
C ASN A 33 5.05 -3.03 12.79
N ASN A 34 5.39 -3.42 11.56
CA ASN A 34 6.76 -3.47 11.07
C ASN A 34 7.09 -2.34 10.09
N ALA A 35 6.13 -1.45 9.82
CA ALA A 35 6.27 -0.38 8.85
C ALA A 35 6.90 0.92 9.41
N VAL A 36 7.60 1.61 8.52
CA VAL A 36 7.92 3.04 8.56
C VAL A 36 7.41 3.68 7.27
N LEU A 37 6.73 4.82 7.36
CA LEU A 37 6.38 5.64 6.20
C LEU A 37 7.55 6.58 5.88
N LEU A 38 8.03 6.56 4.65
CA LEU A 38 9.00 7.49 4.09
C LEU A 38 8.32 8.47 3.13
N VAL A 39 8.28 9.74 3.52
CA VAL A 39 7.92 10.87 2.66
C VAL A 39 9.19 11.40 1.99
N HIS A 40 9.44 10.93 0.77
CA HIS A 40 10.69 11.15 0.05
C HIS A 40 10.69 12.51 -0.67
N ASP A 41 11.54 13.43 -0.22
CA ASP A 41 11.93 14.68 -0.88
C ASP A 41 10.75 15.57 -1.34
N MET A 42 9.66 15.62 -0.58
CA MET A 42 8.51 16.51 -0.82
C MET A 42 8.80 17.97 -0.42
N GLN A 43 9.94 18.50 -0.85
CA GLN A 43 10.37 19.89 -0.66
C GLN A 43 9.81 20.79 -1.76
N LYS A 44 9.58 22.07 -1.44
CA LYS A 44 9.05 23.06 -2.38
C LYS A 44 9.86 23.12 -3.68
N TYR A 45 11.19 23.10 -3.59
CA TYR A 45 12.09 23.08 -4.74
C TYR A 45 11.72 22.01 -5.78
N PHE A 46 11.49 20.76 -5.35
CA PHE A 46 11.21 19.65 -6.26
C PHE A 46 9.77 19.69 -6.81
N VAL A 47 8.85 20.20 -6.00
CA VAL A 47 7.42 20.34 -6.36
C VAL A 47 7.18 21.52 -7.31
N GLU A 48 8.01 22.56 -7.28
CA GLU A 48 7.93 23.74 -8.16
C GLU A 48 8.17 23.44 -9.65
N PHE A 49 8.72 22.28 -10.00
CA PHE A 49 8.85 21.85 -11.39
C PHE A 49 7.53 21.35 -12.02
N TYR A 50 6.49 21.15 -11.20
CA TYR A 50 5.15 20.74 -11.63
C TYR A 50 4.17 21.92 -11.66
N ASP A 51 3.05 21.75 -12.37
CA ASP A 51 1.84 22.52 -12.06
C ASP A 51 1.26 22.04 -10.72
N GLN A 52 1.46 22.83 -9.67
CA GLN A 52 1.08 22.47 -8.30
C GLN A 52 -0.44 22.35 -8.09
N GLN A 53 -1.24 22.98 -8.95
CA GLN A 53 -2.71 22.91 -8.88
C GLN A 53 -3.27 21.81 -9.80
N GLY A 54 -2.44 21.28 -10.69
CA GLY A 54 -2.79 20.26 -11.67
C GLY A 54 -2.38 18.84 -11.25
N GLU A 55 -2.63 17.89 -12.16
CA GLU A 55 -2.10 16.53 -12.04
C GLU A 55 -0.63 16.49 -12.48
N PRO A 56 0.23 15.65 -11.86
CA PRO A 56 -0.10 14.70 -10.79
C PRO A 56 -0.14 15.32 -9.38
N MET A 57 0.31 16.56 -9.21
CA MET A 57 0.67 17.10 -7.90
C MET A 57 -0.51 17.24 -6.93
N ARG A 58 -1.68 17.63 -7.43
CA ARG A 58 -2.91 17.74 -6.65
C ARG A 58 -3.29 16.39 -6.02
N SER A 59 -3.39 15.33 -6.83
CA SER A 59 -3.71 13.98 -6.35
C SER A 59 -2.60 13.40 -5.48
N LEU A 60 -1.33 13.61 -5.87
CA LEU A 60 -0.16 13.17 -5.11
C LEU A 60 -0.21 13.67 -3.66
N VAL A 61 -0.36 14.98 -3.47
CA VAL A 61 -0.38 15.59 -2.14
C VAL A 61 -1.57 15.09 -1.33
N GLN A 62 -2.76 15.00 -1.94
CA GLN A 62 -3.96 14.49 -1.27
C GLN A 62 -3.80 13.03 -0.82
N ASN A 63 -3.19 12.19 -1.66
CA ASN A 63 -2.94 10.79 -1.35
C ASN A 63 -1.90 10.65 -0.23
N ILE A 64 -0.80 11.40 -0.29
CA ILE A 64 0.20 11.42 0.80
C ILE A 64 -0.41 11.89 2.12
N GLN A 65 -1.26 12.93 2.13
CA GLN A 65 -1.97 13.37 3.33
C GLN A 65 -2.85 12.26 3.93
N THR A 66 -3.54 11.51 3.08
CA THR A 66 -4.38 10.38 3.50
C THR A 66 -3.53 9.29 4.16
N ILE A 67 -2.40 8.94 3.56
CA ILE A 67 -1.47 7.92 4.09
C ILE A 67 -0.86 8.38 5.41
N ILE A 68 -0.40 9.63 5.50
CA ILE A 68 0.11 10.22 6.75
C ILE A 68 -0.94 10.12 7.85
N ALA A 69 -2.19 10.48 7.58
CA ALA A 69 -3.26 10.41 8.57
C ALA A 69 -3.52 8.96 9.04
N GLN A 70 -3.51 7.99 8.12
CA GLN A 70 -3.65 6.57 8.45
C GLN A 70 -2.46 6.05 9.27
N CYS A 71 -1.23 6.40 8.90
CA CYS A 71 -0.01 6.05 9.63
C CYS A 71 -0.03 6.61 11.06
N LYS A 72 -0.39 7.89 11.23
CA LYS A 72 -0.54 8.51 12.56
C LYS A 72 -1.59 7.82 13.41
N ALA A 73 -2.74 7.50 12.83
CA ALA A 73 -3.83 6.82 13.54
C ALA A 73 -3.48 5.39 14.00
N ALA A 74 -2.41 4.81 13.45
CA ALA A 74 -1.93 3.48 13.79
C ALA A 74 -0.56 3.44 14.47
N GLY A 75 0.03 4.60 14.75
CA GLY A 75 1.36 4.68 15.36
C GLY A 75 2.50 4.19 14.46
N ILE A 76 2.32 4.23 13.13
CA ILE A 76 3.40 3.97 12.17
C ILE A 76 4.31 5.21 12.17
N PRO A 77 5.63 5.06 12.44
CA PRO A 77 6.56 6.18 12.38
C PRO A 77 6.63 6.80 10.98
N ILE A 78 6.73 8.12 10.93
CA ILE A 78 6.84 8.89 9.70
C ILE A 78 8.22 9.54 9.64
N VAL A 79 8.94 9.24 8.55
CA VAL A 79 10.25 9.79 8.24
C VAL A 79 10.14 10.60 6.96
N TYR A 80 10.65 11.82 6.99
CA TYR A 80 10.83 12.69 5.84
C TYR A 80 12.30 12.70 5.44
N THR A 81 12.57 12.80 4.14
CA THR A 81 13.89 13.20 3.66
C THR A 81 13.86 14.61 3.09
N ALA A 82 14.90 15.38 3.38
CA ALA A 82 15.06 16.73 2.86
C ALA A 82 16.52 17.01 2.54
N GLN A 83 16.82 17.42 1.30
CA GLN A 83 18.14 17.90 0.92
C GLN A 83 18.44 19.23 1.65
N PRO A 84 19.64 19.39 2.21
CA PRO A 84 20.01 20.62 2.91
C PRO A 84 20.25 21.76 1.89
N PRO A 85 19.96 23.02 2.27
CA PRO A 85 20.11 24.19 1.40
C PRO A 85 21.55 24.60 1.11
N HIS A 86 22.49 24.16 1.95
CA HIS A 86 23.91 24.40 1.78
C HIS A 86 24.61 23.05 1.74
N GLN A 87 25.27 22.77 0.61
CA GLN A 87 26.03 21.54 0.40
C GLN A 87 27.41 21.95 -0.07
N ALA A 88 28.46 21.59 0.68
CA ALA A 88 29.81 21.83 0.21
C ALA A 88 30.09 21.01 -1.07
N PRO A 89 30.91 21.49 -2.01
CA PRO A 89 31.20 20.77 -3.26
C PRO A 89 31.65 19.33 -3.04
N GLU A 90 32.45 19.07 -2.00
CA GLU A 90 32.93 17.75 -1.59
C GLU A 90 31.82 16.84 -1.05
N GLU A 91 30.81 17.40 -0.39
CA GLU A 91 29.66 16.66 0.13
C GLU A 91 28.70 16.30 -0.99
N ARG A 92 28.44 17.25 -1.90
CA ARG A 92 27.55 17.09 -3.06
C ARG A 92 28.17 16.19 -4.12
N ALA A 93 29.47 16.33 -4.36
CA ALA A 93 30.27 15.53 -5.28
C ALA A 93 29.63 15.43 -6.68
N LEU A 94 29.57 14.22 -7.25
CA LEU A 94 29.13 13.91 -8.62
C LEU A 94 27.66 14.29 -8.91
N LEU A 95 26.84 14.57 -7.89
CA LEU A 95 25.50 15.14 -8.12
C LEU A 95 25.59 16.48 -8.85
N THR A 96 26.69 17.21 -8.67
CA THR A 96 26.93 18.52 -9.31
C THR A 96 26.98 18.41 -10.82
N ASP A 97 27.62 17.34 -11.34
CA ASP A 97 27.79 17.13 -12.78
C ASP A 97 26.44 16.88 -13.48
N PHE A 98 25.53 16.18 -12.78
CA PHE A 98 24.20 15.87 -13.30
C PHE A 98 23.18 16.97 -13.07
N TRP A 99 23.17 17.61 -11.89
CA TRP A 99 22.04 18.44 -11.44
C TRP A 99 22.45 19.87 -11.07
N GLY A 100 23.71 20.26 -11.31
CA GLY A 100 24.25 21.52 -10.83
C GLY A 100 24.33 21.59 -9.32
N THR A 101 24.42 22.79 -8.75
CA THR A 101 24.59 23.02 -7.30
C THR A 101 23.37 22.66 -6.46
N GLY A 102 22.22 22.35 -7.08
CA GLY A 102 21.00 21.92 -6.41
C GLY A 102 20.19 23.07 -5.83
N LEU A 103 19.33 22.72 -4.86
CA LEU A 103 18.47 23.67 -4.18
C LEU A 103 19.27 24.57 -3.23
N THR A 104 18.76 25.79 -3.00
CA THR A 104 19.39 26.77 -2.10
C THR A 104 18.44 27.15 -0.95
N SER A 105 18.90 28.00 -0.03
CA SER A 105 18.06 28.58 1.02
C SER A 105 17.08 29.65 0.50
N GLU A 106 17.20 30.06 -0.77
CA GLU A 106 16.39 31.13 -1.35
C GLU A 106 14.90 30.77 -1.32
N ASN A 107 14.07 31.77 -1.01
CA ASN A 107 12.61 31.65 -0.96
C ASN A 107 12.08 30.48 -0.12
N ASN A 108 12.88 29.97 0.83
CA ASN A 108 12.53 28.82 1.65
C ASN A 108 12.22 27.54 0.82
N GLN A 109 12.87 27.38 -0.34
CA GLN A 109 12.65 26.25 -1.26
C GLN A 109 13.06 24.89 -0.67
N HIS A 110 13.95 24.89 0.34
CA HIS A 110 14.37 23.70 1.07
C HIS A 110 13.33 23.17 2.07
N ALA A 111 12.26 23.91 2.36
CA ALA A 111 11.22 23.43 3.26
C ALA A 111 10.36 22.34 2.60
N ILE A 112 9.86 21.40 3.40
CA ILE A 112 8.75 20.52 3.01
C ILE A 112 7.54 21.38 2.63
N VAL A 113 6.76 20.97 1.63
CA VAL A 113 5.53 21.67 1.23
C VAL A 113 4.57 21.79 2.42
N GLU A 114 3.90 22.94 2.55
CA GLU A 114 3.13 23.27 3.77
C GLU A 114 2.01 22.25 4.04
N SER A 115 1.38 21.72 3.00
CA SER A 115 0.34 20.70 3.09
C SER A 115 0.82 19.36 3.68
N LEU A 116 2.13 19.11 3.65
CA LEU A 116 2.78 17.88 4.14
C LEU A 116 3.75 18.17 5.29
N LYS A 117 3.65 19.36 5.91
CA LYS A 117 4.55 19.80 6.96
C LYS A 117 4.67 18.74 8.07
N PRO A 118 5.90 18.34 8.45
CA PRO A 118 6.11 17.41 9.55
C PRO A 118 5.53 17.94 10.86
N ALA A 119 4.88 17.07 11.63
CA ALA A 119 4.54 17.33 13.03
C ALA A 119 5.77 17.19 13.93
N ALA A 120 5.62 17.56 15.20
CA ALA A 120 6.73 17.59 16.16
C ALA A 120 7.32 16.20 16.47
N ASP A 121 6.52 15.15 16.31
CA ASP A 121 6.87 13.74 16.51
C ASP A 121 7.33 13.03 15.24
N ASP A 122 7.21 13.67 14.08
CA ASP A 122 7.70 13.14 12.81
C ASP A 122 9.23 13.35 12.70
N LEU A 123 9.92 12.42 12.03
CA LEU A 123 11.37 12.48 11.85
C LEU A 123 11.72 13.16 10.52
N VAL A 124 12.77 13.97 10.50
CA VAL A 124 13.29 14.58 9.27
C VAL A 124 14.78 14.29 9.14
N PHE A 125 15.16 13.47 8.16
CA PHE A 125 16.55 13.14 7.88
C PHE A 125 17.11 13.97 6.72
N THR A 126 18.33 14.45 6.92
CA THR A 126 19.06 15.18 5.87
C THR A 126 19.44 14.25 4.74
N LYS A 127 19.03 14.60 3.51
CA LYS A 127 19.21 13.77 2.31
C LYS A 127 20.46 14.19 1.53
N TRP A 128 21.35 13.24 1.27
CA TRP A 128 22.62 13.52 0.58
C TRP A 128 22.78 12.85 -0.79
N ARG A 129 22.10 11.73 -1.03
CA ARG A 129 22.19 10.94 -2.28
C ARG A 129 20.80 10.52 -2.73
N TYR A 130 20.69 9.80 -3.85
CA TYR A 130 19.40 9.32 -4.34
C TYR A 130 18.70 8.37 -3.37
N SER A 131 19.44 7.46 -2.75
CA SER A 131 18.87 6.60 -1.71
C SER A 131 18.68 7.36 -0.40
N ALA A 132 17.60 7.06 0.32
CA ALA A 132 17.33 7.57 1.66
C ALA A 132 18.18 6.95 2.76
N PHE A 133 18.90 5.86 2.48
CA PHE A 133 19.80 5.20 3.44
C PHE A 133 21.22 5.78 3.43
N GLN A 134 21.63 6.36 2.30
CA GLN A 134 23.00 6.84 2.13
C GLN A 134 23.26 8.09 2.96
N ARG A 135 24.14 7.94 3.97
CA ARG A 135 24.53 8.99 4.93
C ARG A 135 23.37 9.49 5.78
N THR A 136 22.47 8.59 6.16
CA THR A 136 21.36 8.87 7.08
C THR A 136 21.29 7.77 8.14
N PRO A 137 20.62 8.02 9.28
CA PRO A 137 20.39 6.98 10.28
C PRO A 137 19.21 6.07 9.94
N LEU A 138 18.66 6.09 8.71
CA LEU A 138 17.41 5.38 8.39
C LEU A 138 17.49 3.87 8.65
N HIS A 139 18.58 3.21 8.23
CA HIS A 139 18.76 1.78 8.43
C HIS A 139 18.88 1.44 9.94
N GLU A 140 19.69 2.20 10.66
CA GLU A 140 19.89 2.05 12.11
C GLU A 140 18.57 2.26 12.86
N TYR A 141 17.84 3.33 12.53
CA TYR A 141 16.54 3.64 13.10
C TYR A 141 15.54 2.51 12.89
N MET A 142 15.43 1.97 11.67
CA MET A 142 14.54 0.85 11.38
C MET A 142 14.92 -0.40 12.18
N ALA A 143 16.21 -0.73 12.25
CA ALA A 143 16.70 -1.87 13.02
C ALA A 143 16.41 -1.72 14.52
N GLU A 144 16.71 -0.57 15.11
CA GLU A 144 16.48 -0.28 16.54
C GLU A 144 15.00 -0.33 16.93
N ASN A 145 14.11 0.00 15.98
CA ASN A 145 12.66 -0.01 16.18
C ASN A 145 11.98 -1.30 15.69
N ASN A 146 12.77 -2.32 15.32
CA ASN A 146 12.29 -3.61 14.78
C ASN A 146 11.33 -3.45 13.59
N LYS A 147 11.68 -2.57 12.66
CA LYS A 147 10.92 -2.28 11.45
C LYS A 147 11.61 -2.90 10.24
N ASP A 148 10.89 -3.71 9.48
CA ASP A 148 11.39 -4.38 8.27
C ASP A 148 10.60 -4.01 7.01
N GLN A 149 9.63 -3.09 7.10
CA GLN A 149 8.89 -2.56 5.95
C GLN A 149 9.08 -1.05 5.80
N LEU A 150 9.40 -0.62 4.59
CA LEU A 150 9.50 0.80 4.23
C LEU A 150 8.41 1.13 3.21
N TRP A 151 7.43 1.92 3.61
CA TRP A 151 6.37 2.41 2.72
C TRP A 151 6.80 3.75 2.14
N VAL A 152 6.95 3.84 0.82
CA VAL A 152 7.60 4.98 0.16
C VAL A 152 6.59 5.77 -0.67
N VAL A 153 6.58 7.07 -0.43
CA VAL A 153 5.78 8.07 -1.15
C VAL A 153 6.65 9.29 -1.50
N GLY A 154 6.23 10.12 -2.45
CA GLY A 154 6.91 11.39 -2.79
C GLY A 154 7.52 11.43 -4.20
N VAL A 155 8.68 12.08 -4.35
CA VAL A 155 9.31 12.32 -5.67
C VAL A 155 10.84 12.11 -5.66
N TYR A 156 11.50 11.79 -6.76
CA TYR A 156 10.97 11.34 -8.06
C TYR A 156 11.03 9.80 -8.15
N ALA A 157 10.02 9.17 -8.76
CA ALA A 157 9.85 7.72 -8.76
C ALA A 157 11.08 6.96 -9.28
N HIS A 158 11.61 7.29 -10.46
CA HIS A 158 12.73 6.57 -11.07
C HIS A 158 14.12 6.92 -10.51
N ILE A 159 14.25 8.00 -9.73
CA ILE A 159 15.54 8.45 -9.20
C ILE A 159 15.67 8.03 -7.74
N GLY A 160 15.09 8.82 -6.84
CA GLY A 160 15.30 8.68 -5.41
C GLY A 160 14.53 7.51 -4.83
N ILE A 161 13.27 7.37 -5.25
CA ILE A 161 12.39 6.29 -4.77
C ILE A 161 12.90 4.93 -5.25
N LEU A 162 13.19 4.77 -6.54
CA LEU A 162 13.75 3.52 -7.08
C LEU A 162 15.09 3.16 -6.43
N SER A 163 16.00 4.13 -6.27
CA SER A 163 17.29 3.90 -5.59
C SER A 163 17.10 3.48 -4.13
N THR A 164 16.17 4.12 -3.42
CA THR A 164 15.83 3.78 -2.04
C THR A 164 15.21 2.39 -1.94
N ALA A 165 14.29 2.02 -2.83
CA ALA A 165 13.68 0.70 -2.85
C ALA A 165 14.70 -0.41 -3.17
N LEU A 166 15.61 -0.16 -4.12
CA LEU A 166 16.73 -1.05 -4.41
C LEU A 166 17.64 -1.26 -3.20
N GLU A 167 18.01 -0.20 -2.48
CA GLU A 167 18.88 -0.32 -1.31
C GLU A 167 18.15 -0.96 -0.12
N ALA A 168 16.87 -0.64 0.11
CA ALA A 168 16.04 -1.34 1.08
C ALA A 168 16.08 -2.85 0.83
N PHE A 169 15.82 -3.27 -0.41
CA PHE A 169 15.88 -4.69 -0.80
C PHE A 169 17.24 -5.33 -0.52
N MET A 170 18.34 -4.64 -0.84
CA MET A 170 19.70 -5.15 -0.61
C MET A 170 20.11 -5.17 0.86
N THR A 171 19.34 -4.53 1.74
CA THR A 171 19.56 -4.44 3.19
C THR A 171 18.45 -5.11 3.99
N ASP A 172 17.77 -6.07 3.37
CA ASP A 172 16.72 -6.91 3.98
C ASP A 172 15.47 -6.15 4.49
N ILE A 173 15.23 -4.95 3.96
CA ILE A 173 14.02 -4.15 4.20
C ILE A 173 13.05 -4.28 3.02
N LYS A 174 11.80 -4.67 3.29
CA LYS A 174 10.74 -4.81 2.30
C LYS A 174 10.23 -3.44 1.88
N ALA A 175 10.56 -3.01 0.66
CA ALA A 175 10.03 -1.77 0.11
C ALA A 175 8.61 -1.95 -0.45
N PHE A 176 7.71 -1.04 -0.05
CA PHE A 176 6.37 -0.89 -0.59
C PHE A 176 6.23 0.50 -1.20
N VAL A 177 6.15 0.58 -2.52
CA VAL A 177 5.98 1.86 -3.22
C VAL A 177 4.51 2.07 -3.55
N VAL A 178 3.94 3.19 -3.12
CA VAL A 178 2.51 3.49 -3.33
C VAL A 178 2.36 4.21 -4.67
N ALA A 179 1.87 3.51 -5.69
CA ALA A 179 1.87 3.95 -7.10
C ALA A 179 1.19 5.31 -7.33
N ASP A 180 0.05 5.54 -6.68
CA ASP A 180 -0.69 6.81 -6.72
C ASP A 180 -0.28 7.80 -5.65
N ALA A 181 0.78 7.53 -4.88
CA ALA A 181 1.40 8.48 -3.96
C ALA A 181 2.89 8.72 -4.27
N VAL A 182 3.31 8.44 -5.51
CA VAL A 182 4.60 8.88 -6.06
C VAL A 182 4.41 9.67 -7.35
N ALA A 183 5.37 10.51 -7.71
CA ALA A 183 5.37 11.19 -9.00
C ALA A 183 6.77 11.25 -9.62
N ASP A 184 6.82 11.55 -10.91
CA ASP A 184 8.05 11.54 -11.70
C ASP A 184 8.06 12.65 -12.76
N PHE A 185 9.14 12.74 -13.54
CA PHE A 185 9.32 13.66 -14.66
C PHE A 185 8.37 13.38 -15.83
N SER A 186 7.91 12.14 -15.97
CA SER A 186 6.97 11.72 -17.01
C SER A 186 6.18 10.49 -16.56
N SER A 187 5.04 10.24 -17.21
CA SER A 187 4.31 8.98 -17.02
C SER A 187 5.14 7.76 -17.40
N THR A 188 6.00 7.87 -18.41
CA THR A 188 6.87 6.77 -18.87
C THR A 188 7.92 6.41 -17.82
N GLU A 189 8.61 7.40 -17.24
CA GLU A 189 9.61 7.15 -16.18
C GLU A 189 8.95 6.63 -14.90
N HIS A 190 7.77 7.16 -14.57
CA HIS A 190 6.96 6.64 -13.48
C HIS A 190 6.63 5.16 -13.69
N SER A 191 6.03 4.78 -14.82
CA SER A 191 5.66 3.39 -15.13
C SER A 191 6.89 2.48 -15.13
N MET A 192 8.02 2.95 -15.67
CA MET A 192 9.28 2.21 -15.67
C MET A 192 9.76 1.93 -14.23
N ALA A 193 9.72 2.92 -13.34
CA ALA A 193 10.13 2.74 -11.96
C ALA A 193 9.25 1.70 -11.24
N LEU A 194 7.92 1.82 -11.36
CA LEU A 194 6.99 0.88 -10.74
C LEU A 194 7.17 -0.54 -11.28
N HIS A 195 7.32 -0.69 -12.60
CA HIS A 195 7.62 -1.98 -13.22
C HIS A 195 8.93 -2.56 -12.70
N TYR A 196 10.00 -1.77 -12.62
CA TYR A 196 11.27 -2.26 -12.09
C TYR A 196 11.11 -2.74 -10.64
N ILE A 197 10.49 -1.91 -9.79
CA ILE A 197 10.29 -2.20 -8.37
C ILE A 197 9.49 -3.49 -8.19
N SER A 198 8.31 -3.60 -8.79
CA SER A 198 7.39 -4.74 -8.63
C SER A 198 8.01 -6.07 -9.06
N ARG A 199 9.02 -6.03 -9.95
CA ARG A 199 9.64 -7.22 -10.52
C ARG A 199 11.04 -7.51 -9.97
N ARG A 200 11.68 -6.58 -9.24
CA ARG A 200 13.10 -6.71 -8.84
C ARG A 200 13.39 -6.42 -7.38
N CYS A 201 12.75 -5.43 -6.76
CA CYS A 201 13.20 -4.94 -5.45
C CYS A 201 12.10 -4.47 -4.50
N GLY A 202 10.83 -4.69 -4.81
CA GLY A 202 9.76 -4.30 -3.90
C GLY A 202 8.39 -4.79 -4.30
N ARG A 203 7.42 -4.34 -3.53
CA ARG A 203 6.00 -4.44 -3.85
C ARG A 203 5.50 -3.06 -4.24
N VAL A 204 4.72 -2.98 -5.30
CA VAL A 204 3.96 -1.78 -5.67
C VAL A 204 2.51 -1.99 -5.24
N VAL A 205 1.95 -1.01 -4.56
CA VAL A 205 0.58 -1.02 -4.04
C VAL A 205 -0.13 0.27 -4.42
N ALA A 206 -1.45 0.29 -4.36
CA ALA A 206 -2.23 1.51 -4.47
C ALA A 206 -2.59 2.05 -3.07
N LEU A 207 -2.96 3.32 -2.98
CA LEU A 207 -3.47 3.94 -1.75
C LEU A 207 -4.61 3.13 -1.15
N GLN A 208 -5.51 2.62 -2.00
CA GLN A 208 -6.63 1.80 -1.58
C GLN A 208 -6.19 0.51 -0.88
N ASP A 209 -4.98 0.00 -1.13
CA ASP A 209 -4.47 -1.21 -0.47
C ASP A 209 -3.87 -0.89 0.91
N ILE A 210 -3.57 0.39 1.20
CA ILE A 210 -3.10 0.85 2.50
C ILE A 210 -4.30 0.91 3.45
N HIS A 211 -4.61 -0.23 4.04
CA HIS A 211 -5.60 -0.36 5.10
C HIS A 211 -4.91 -0.54 6.43
N VAL A 212 -4.69 0.57 7.14
CA VAL A 212 -4.10 0.51 8.47
C VAL A 212 -5.20 0.31 9.50
N ALA A 213 -5.24 -0.87 10.13
CA ALA A 213 -6.17 -1.16 11.22
C ALA A 213 -5.85 -0.26 12.43
N THR A 214 -6.55 0.87 12.56
CA THR A 214 -6.46 1.75 13.74
C THR A 214 -6.87 1.01 15.01
N GLU A 215 -6.47 1.47 16.20
CA GLU A 215 -7.02 0.95 17.48
C GLU A 215 -8.55 1.11 17.57
N LYS A 216 -9.15 2.08 16.83
CA LYS A 216 -10.60 2.14 16.62
C LYS A 216 -11.12 1.02 15.73
N ASN A 217 -10.36 0.60 14.72
CA ASN A 217 -10.66 -0.57 13.91
C ASN A 217 -10.37 -1.87 14.67
N LYS A 218 -9.34 -1.97 15.52
CA LYS A 218 -9.12 -3.11 16.43
C LYS A 218 -10.16 -3.17 17.54
N ALA A 219 -10.63 -2.05 18.08
CA ALA A 219 -11.75 -2.01 19.02
C ALA A 219 -13.08 -2.26 18.31
N ALA A 220 -13.24 -1.85 17.04
CA ALA A 220 -14.37 -2.22 16.20
C ALA A 220 -14.29 -3.68 15.71
N LEU A 221 -13.10 -4.26 15.56
CA LEU A 221 -12.84 -5.67 15.21
C LEU A 221 -12.89 -6.57 16.45
N ALA A 222 -12.55 -6.04 17.64
CA ALA A 222 -12.69 -6.71 18.93
C ALA A 222 -14.13 -6.61 19.44
N SER A 223 -14.86 -5.52 19.13
CA SER A 223 -16.30 -5.42 19.38
C SER A 223 -17.14 -6.11 18.30
N LYS A 224 -16.69 -6.20 17.04
CA LYS A 224 -17.27 -7.08 16.00
C LYS A 224 -16.91 -8.55 16.22
N GLY A 225 -15.72 -8.86 16.73
CA GLY A 225 -15.32 -10.20 17.17
C GLY A 225 -16.08 -10.69 18.40
N ALA A 226 -16.73 -9.77 19.14
CA ALA A 226 -17.58 -10.10 20.27
C ALA A 226 -19.09 -10.08 19.94
N ASN A 227 -19.55 -9.55 18.80
CA ASN A 227 -20.99 -9.59 18.47
C ASN A 227 -21.41 -9.29 17.02
N THR A 228 -20.67 -9.72 16.01
CA THR A 228 -21.23 -9.76 14.64
C THR A 228 -20.76 -11.03 13.92
N GLN A 229 -21.55 -12.10 14.06
CA GLN A 229 -21.47 -13.25 13.16
C GLN A 229 -21.74 -12.74 11.73
N GLN A 230 -20.76 -12.87 10.83
CA GLN A 230 -20.99 -12.70 9.39
C GLN A 230 -22.10 -13.66 8.96
N THR A 231 -23.02 -13.16 8.14
CA THR A 231 -24.07 -14.03 7.59
C THR A 231 -23.48 -14.94 6.52
N GLY A 232 -24.04 -16.15 6.33
CA GLY A 232 -23.62 -17.08 5.27
C GLY A 232 -23.66 -16.45 3.88
N SER A 233 -24.48 -15.42 3.68
CA SER A 233 -24.52 -14.62 2.46
C SER A 233 -23.28 -13.75 2.24
N GLU A 234 -22.66 -13.24 3.30
CA GLU A 234 -21.44 -12.41 3.22
C GLU A 234 -20.22 -13.28 2.94
N ILE A 235 -20.14 -14.45 3.58
CA ILE A 235 -19.12 -15.47 3.30
C ILE A 235 -19.23 -15.92 1.85
N LEU A 236 -20.44 -16.19 1.37
CA LEU A 236 -20.67 -16.58 -0.03
C LEU A 236 -20.26 -15.52 -1.02
N ASN A 237 -20.52 -14.25 -0.73
CA ASN A 237 -20.10 -13.16 -1.57
C ASN A 237 -18.56 -13.08 -1.66
N ASN A 238 -17.86 -13.28 -0.54
CA ASN A 238 -16.39 -13.29 -0.52
C ASN A 238 -15.81 -14.46 -1.32
N ILE A 239 -16.44 -15.64 -1.25
CA ILE A 239 -16.06 -16.80 -2.06
C ILE A 239 -16.28 -16.50 -3.55
N ALA A 240 -17.45 -15.96 -3.91
CA ALA A 240 -17.78 -15.63 -5.31
C ALA A 240 -16.81 -14.60 -5.90
N VAL A 241 -16.44 -13.57 -5.15
CA VAL A 241 -15.44 -12.57 -5.57
C VAL A 241 -14.05 -13.19 -5.71
N SER A 242 -13.67 -14.11 -4.82
CA SER A 242 -12.39 -14.81 -4.90
C SER A 242 -12.33 -15.72 -6.13
N VAL A 243 -13.43 -16.41 -6.43
CA VAL A 243 -13.58 -17.25 -7.62
C VAL A 243 -13.56 -16.40 -8.89
N SER A 244 -14.31 -15.30 -8.95
CA SER A 244 -14.35 -14.42 -10.14
C SER A 244 -12.98 -13.83 -10.44
N THR A 245 -12.26 -13.39 -9.40
CA THR A 245 -10.89 -12.88 -9.49
C THR A 245 -9.94 -13.96 -9.99
N ALA A 246 -10.06 -15.18 -9.46
CA ALA A 246 -9.25 -16.31 -9.89
C ALA A 246 -9.50 -16.63 -11.38
N LEU A 247 -10.75 -16.60 -11.82
CA LEU A 247 -11.14 -16.92 -13.19
C LEU A 247 -10.95 -15.76 -14.18
N GLY A 248 -10.67 -14.55 -13.70
CA GLY A 248 -10.50 -13.36 -14.53
C GLY A 248 -11.81 -12.90 -15.19
N MET A 249 -12.94 -13.13 -14.54
CA MET A 249 -14.29 -12.80 -15.02
C MET A 249 -15.07 -11.98 -13.98
N ALA A 250 -16.16 -11.36 -14.41
CA ALA A 250 -17.02 -10.60 -13.49
C ALA A 250 -17.85 -11.56 -12.61
N VAL A 251 -18.24 -11.13 -11.41
CA VAL A 251 -19.04 -11.99 -10.50
C VAL A 251 -20.41 -12.32 -11.13
N GLU A 252 -20.94 -11.40 -11.93
CA GLU A 252 -22.20 -11.55 -12.65
C GLU A 252 -22.13 -12.57 -13.79
N GLU A 253 -20.93 -12.93 -14.24
CA GLU A 253 -20.69 -13.94 -15.27
C GLU A 253 -20.52 -15.36 -14.68
N LEU A 254 -20.48 -15.49 -13.36
CA LEU A 254 -20.40 -16.78 -12.67
C LEU A 254 -21.76 -17.46 -12.64
N ASP A 255 -21.93 -18.51 -13.43
CA ASP A 255 -23.06 -19.42 -13.27
C ASP A 255 -22.90 -20.23 -11.98
N GLN A 256 -23.91 -20.20 -11.12
CA GLN A 256 -23.87 -20.85 -9.81
C GLN A 256 -23.95 -22.37 -9.88
N ASP A 257 -24.47 -22.90 -10.99
CA ASP A 257 -24.65 -24.33 -11.25
C ASP A 257 -23.52 -24.93 -12.10
N GLU A 258 -22.67 -24.11 -12.71
CA GLU A 258 -21.59 -24.56 -13.60
C GLU A 258 -20.36 -25.07 -12.82
N ASN A 259 -19.67 -26.04 -13.41
CA ASN A 259 -18.46 -26.61 -12.83
C ASN A 259 -17.30 -25.63 -12.95
N LEU A 260 -16.80 -25.15 -11.81
CA LEU A 260 -15.76 -24.13 -11.75
C LEU A 260 -14.43 -24.60 -12.38
N PHE A 261 -14.11 -25.90 -12.40
CA PHE A 261 -12.94 -26.39 -13.12
C PHE A 261 -13.09 -26.24 -14.63
N GLU A 262 -14.30 -26.42 -15.16
CA GLU A 262 -14.60 -26.21 -16.58
C GLU A 262 -14.54 -24.72 -16.94
N MET A 263 -14.83 -23.84 -15.97
CA MET A 263 -14.66 -22.38 -16.08
C MET A 263 -13.22 -21.91 -15.89
N GLY A 264 -12.25 -22.81 -15.62
CA GLY A 264 -10.83 -22.49 -15.53
C GLY A 264 -10.27 -22.37 -14.11
N LEU A 265 -10.98 -22.87 -13.10
CA LEU A 265 -10.46 -22.98 -11.74
C LEU A 265 -9.37 -24.05 -11.72
N ASP A 266 -8.30 -23.84 -10.97
CA ASP A 266 -7.22 -24.82 -10.80
C ASP A 266 -6.98 -25.11 -9.32
N SER A 267 -6.13 -26.11 -9.04
CA SER A 267 -5.85 -26.53 -7.66
C SER A 267 -5.14 -25.47 -6.81
N ILE A 268 -4.41 -24.53 -7.42
CA ILE A 268 -3.74 -23.44 -6.70
C ILE A 268 -4.78 -22.43 -6.23
N ARG A 269 -5.71 -22.07 -7.12
CA ARG A 269 -6.82 -21.16 -6.85
C ARG A 269 -7.80 -21.75 -5.84
N LEU A 270 -8.05 -23.05 -5.92
CA LEU A 270 -8.88 -23.75 -4.95
C LEU A 270 -8.25 -23.73 -3.54
N MET A 271 -6.92 -23.84 -3.43
CA MET A 271 -6.25 -23.71 -2.13
C MET A 271 -6.35 -22.30 -1.54
N ALA A 272 -6.30 -21.25 -2.37
CA ALA A 272 -6.52 -19.87 -1.89
C ALA A 272 -7.94 -19.68 -1.31
N ILE A 273 -8.95 -20.33 -1.90
CA ILE A 273 -10.33 -20.31 -1.41
C ILE A 273 -10.43 -21.05 -0.06
N VAL A 274 -9.75 -22.19 0.08
CA VAL A 274 -9.67 -22.92 1.36
C VAL A 274 -9.03 -22.06 2.46
N ASP A 275 -8.01 -21.27 2.14
CA ASP A 275 -7.36 -20.39 3.11
C ASP A 275 -8.32 -19.27 3.56
N VAL A 276 -9.10 -18.68 2.65
CA VAL A 276 -10.16 -17.72 2.99
C VAL A 276 -11.21 -18.33 3.92
N LEU A 277 -11.63 -19.58 3.66
CA LEU A 277 -12.59 -20.28 4.52
C LEU A 277 -12.03 -20.51 5.93
N ARG A 278 -10.76 -20.92 6.03
CA ARG A 278 -10.08 -21.14 7.32
C ARG A 278 -9.93 -19.85 8.13
N GLU A 279 -9.61 -18.74 7.48
CA GLU A 279 -9.54 -17.42 8.12
C GLU A 279 -10.88 -16.99 8.73
N ASN A 280 -11.99 -17.56 8.24
CA ASN A 280 -13.34 -17.31 8.73
C ASN A 280 -13.89 -18.44 9.64
N ASN A 281 -13.03 -19.30 10.17
CA ASN A 281 -13.38 -20.46 11.03
C ASN A 281 -14.34 -21.46 10.37
N ILE A 282 -14.30 -21.60 9.04
CA ILE A 282 -15.09 -22.58 8.30
C ILE A 282 -14.20 -23.79 8.02
N GLU A 283 -14.56 -24.93 8.59
CA GLU A 283 -13.83 -26.19 8.45
C GLU A 283 -14.22 -26.94 7.16
N ILE A 284 -14.16 -26.25 6.01
CA ILE A 284 -14.32 -26.89 4.70
C ILE A 284 -12.95 -26.92 4.02
N GLY A 285 -12.48 -28.13 3.72
CA GLY A 285 -11.19 -28.39 3.11
C GLY A 285 -11.26 -28.57 1.60
N PHE A 286 -10.07 -28.69 0.99
CA PHE A 286 -9.89 -28.89 -0.44
C PHE A 286 -10.71 -30.06 -1.00
N ALA A 287 -10.71 -31.20 -0.30
CA ALA A 287 -11.36 -32.42 -0.79
C ALA A 287 -12.88 -32.24 -0.94
N GLU A 288 -13.50 -31.53 0.02
CA GLU A 288 -14.94 -31.26 0.03
C GLU A 288 -15.32 -30.28 -1.08
N LEU A 289 -14.54 -29.23 -1.29
CA LEU A 289 -14.78 -28.28 -2.38
C LEU A 289 -14.56 -28.90 -3.77
N ALA A 290 -13.55 -29.76 -3.91
CA ALA A 290 -13.22 -30.42 -5.16
C ALA A 290 -14.24 -31.49 -5.56
N GLU A 291 -14.98 -32.06 -4.60
CA GLU A 291 -16.00 -33.08 -4.84
C GLU A 291 -17.22 -32.50 -5.58
N GLN A 292 -17.63 -31.28 -5.25
CA GLN A 292 -18.73 -30.57 -5.91
C GLN A 292 -18.32 -29.13 -6.21
N PRO A 293 -17.56 -28.89 -7.29
CA PRO A 293 -16.93 -27.61 -7.60
C PRO A 293 -17.91 -26.62 -8.23
N THR A 294 -19.03 -26.34 -7.57
CA THR A 294 -20.01 -25.32 -8.00
C THR A 294 -20.29 -24.36 -6.85
N LEU A 295 -20.56 -23.10 -7.16
CA LEU A 295 -20.87 -22.09 -6.12
C LEU A 295 -22.10 -22.47 -5.30
N LYS A 296 -23.10 -23.09 -5.95
CA LYS A 296 -24.31 -23.58 -5.28
C LYS A 296 -24.05 -24.74 -4.33
N ALA A 297 -23.17 -25.68 -4.70
CA ALA A 297 -22.81 -26.78 -3.82
C ALA A 297 -22.01 -26.27 -2.61
N TRP A 298 -21.07 -25.36 -2.83
CA TRP A 298 -20.30 -24.73 -1.75
C TRP A 298 -21.20 -23.90 -0.83
N ALA A 299 -22.20 -23.20 -1.38
CA ALA A 299 -23.24 -22.52 -0.60
C ALA A 299 -24.03 -23.46 0.31
N ALA A 300 -24.36 -24.66 -0.18
CA ALA A 300 -25.07 -25.65 0.61
C ALA A 300 -24.22 -26.23 1.75
N MET A 301 -22.89 -26.32 1.56
CA MET A 301 -21.95 -26.81 2.59
C MET A 301 -21.78 -25.83 3.77
N LEU A 302 -22.06 -24.54 3.57
CA LEU A 302 -21.93 -23.51 4.61
C LEU A 302 -23.05 -23.54 5.67
N GLY A 303 -24.10 -24.35 5.48
CA GLY A 303 -25.19 -24.58 6.45
C GLY A 303 -26.04 -23.34 6.80
N PRO A 304 -27.18 -23.51 7.51
CA PRO A 304 -27.90 -22.38 8.08
C PRO A 304 -27.14 -21.82 9.29
N LEU A 305 -27.02 -20.49 9.34
CA LEU A 305 -26.40 -19.74 10.44
C LEU A 305 -27.01 -20.07 11.81
N PRO A 306 -26.27 -19.87 12.92
CA PRO A 306 -26.78 -20.11 14.26
C PRO A 306 -28.04 -19.29 14.54
N VAL A 307 -29.09 -19.95 15.03
CA VAL A 307 -30.29 -19.27 15.56
C VAL A 307 -29.92 -18.64 16.90
N ALA A 308 -30.13 -17.33 17.04
CA ALA A 308 -29.97 -16.61 18.29
C ALA A 308 -30.81 -17.28 19.40
N SER A 309 -30.19 -17.58 20.54
CA SER A 309 -30.90 -18.06 21.73
C SER A 309 -31.90 -16.99 22.18
N ALA A 310 -33.19 -17.30 22.13
CA ALA A 310 -34.22 -16.49 22.74
C ALA A 310 -33.99 -16.45 24.26
N GLN A 311 -33.54 -15.31 24.79
CA GLN A 311 -33.72 -15.02 26.20
C GLN A 311 -35.20 -14.71 26.41
N GLU A 312 -35.91 -15.70 26.95
CA GLU A 312 -37.18 -15.51 27.66
C GLU A 312 -36.97 -14.47 28.76
N ASN A 313 -37.31 -13.21 28.50
CA ASN A 313 -37.63 -12.28 29.58
C ASN A 313 -39.07 -12.56 30.01
N ARG A 314 -39.21 -13.58 30.87
CA ARG A 314 -40.42 -13.75 31.67
C ARG A 314 -40.58 -12.55 32.58
N LEU A 315 -41.73 -11.91 32.42
CA LEU A 315 -42.41 -11.11 33.42
C LEU A 315 -42.23 -11.72 34.82
N VAL A 316 -41.67 -10.93 35.74
CA VAL A 316 -41.94 -11.06 37.16
C VAL A 316 -42.58 -9.75 37.59
N THR A 317 -43.90 -9.78 37.60
CA THR A 317 -44.75 -8.99 38.51
C THR A 317 -44.43 -9.37 39.96
N ASN A 318 -44.61 -8.40 40.88
CA ASN A 318 -44.76 -8.47 42.36
C ASN A 318 -43.82 -7.40 42.96
N GLU A 319 -44.24 -6.39 43.71
CA GLU A 319 -45.50 -6.01 44.40
C GLU A 319 -45.63 -4.48 44.36
#